data_AF-A0A975CUH6-F1
#
_entry.id   AF-A0A975CUH6-F1
#
_cell.length_a   1.000
_cell.length_b   1.000
_cell.length_c   1.000
_cell.angle_alpha   90.00
_cell.angle_beta   90.00
_cell.angle_gamma   90.00
#
_symmetry.space_group_name_H-M   'P 1'
#
loop_
_entity.id
_entity.type
_entity.pdbx_description
1 polymer ?
#
loop_
_entity_poly.entity_id
_entity_poly.type
_entity_poly.pdbx_seq_one_letter_code
_entity_poly.pdbx_strand_id
1 'polypeptide(L)'
;MKLSTLLVLLFTVTFSINSQNREVKIITEKLTDNIYMLKGQGGNIGLFVGEDAVFMIDDQFAPLTPKILNAIKEITAKPIKYLVNSHWHGDHTGGNENMQKEGAIIVAHDNVRKRMSTDSKVRGRTKKASPKKALPVITFSKDLMLHINNDDVLVSHVHNAHTDGDAIIYFTANNVVHMGDTYFQGKFPYIDLNSGGNVNGVITAAEKVILLADNNTKIIPGHGNLSNREELIAYKNMLVDLREKIQLEIDNGKTLEEVKANNEITKNYSAYSGWINEEKIRIAMYSSLIEK
;
A
#
# COMPACT_ATOMS: atom_id res chain seq x y z
N MET A 1 -17.55 69.45 -22.87
CA MET A 1 -17.07 68.06 -23.06
C MET A 1 -16.12 67.72 -21.91
N LYS A 2 -16.58 66.97 -20.90
CA LYS A 2 -15.71 66.38 -19.87
C LYS A 2 -15.80 64.87 -20.06
N LEU A 3 -14.69 64.27 -20.48
CA LEU A 3 -14.53 62.82 -20.66
C LEU A 3 -14.40 62.17 -19.28
N SER A 4 -15.38 61.38 -18.89
CA SER A 4 -15.33 60.52 -17.71
C SER A 4 -14.63 59.20 -18.07
N THR A 5 -13.45 58.98 -17.51
CA THR A 5 -12.66 57.76 -17.68
C THR A 5 -13.28 56.63 -16.84
N LEU A 6 -13.81 55.62 -17.51
CA LEU A 6 -14.34 54.40 -16.91
C LEU A 6 -13.17 53.45 -16.59
N LEU A 7 -12.88 53.27 -15.30
CA LEU A 7 -11.87 52.32 -14.82
C LEU A 7 -12.49 50.91 -14.79
N VAL A 8 -12.20 50.10 -15.81
CA VAL A 8 -12.57 48.67 -15.81
C VAL A 8 -11.56 47.93 -14.93
N LEU A 9 -12.01 47.55 -13.73
CA LEU A 9 -11.24 46.69 -12.83
C LEU A 9 -11.27 45.25 -13.38
N LEU A 10 -10.18 44.83 -14.03
CA LEU A 10 -9.98 43.43 -14.41
C LEU A 10 -9.72 42.62 -13.13
N PHE A 11 -10.74 41.94 -12.61
CA PHE A 11 -10.56 40.88 -11.62
C PHE A 11 -9.97 39.65 -12.33
N THR A 12 -8.65 39.50 -12.31
CA THR A 12 -7.99 38.25 -12.69
C THR A 12 -8.26 37.22 -11.61
N VAL A 13 -9.13 36.26 -11.95
CA VAL A 13 -9.38 35.04 -11.16
C VAL A 13 -8.09 34.23 -11.12
N THR A 14 -7.30 34.42 -10.07
CA THR A 14 -6.13 33.59 -9.75
C THR A 14 -6.57 32.47 -8.80
N PHE A 15 -7.46 31.61 -9.27
CA PHE A 15 -7.76 30.35 -8.62
C PHE A 15 -7.26 29.21 -9.51
N SER A 16 -6.39 28.36 -8.93
CA SER A 16 -5.98 27.02 -9.43
C SER A 16 -4.57 26.84 -10.04
N ILE A 17 -3.51 27.33 -9.41
CA ILE A 17 -2.14 26.80 -9.64
C ILE A 17 -1.47 26.29 -8.35
N ASN A 18 -1.91 26.70 -7.15
CA ASN A 18 -1.20 26.39 -5.90
C ASN A 18 -1.51 25.03 -5.23
N SER A 19 -2.30 24.15 -5.86
CA SER A 19 -2.58 22.81 -5.30
C SER A 19 -1.62 21.72 -5.82
N GLN A 20 -0.94 21.95 -6.95
CA GLN A 20 -0.04 20.97 -7.58
C GLN A 20 1.45 21.13 -7.19
N ASN A 21 1.80 22.17 -6.42
CA ASN A 21 3.18 22.51 -6.05
C ASN A 21 3.53 22.21 -4.57
N ARG A 22 2.77 21.37 -3.86
CA ARG A 22 3.21 20.95 -2.52
C ARG A 22 4.44 20.07 -2.67
N GLU A 23 5.58 20.58 -2.22
CA GLU A 23 6.82 19.82 -2.15
C GLU A 23 6.61 18.56 -1.30
N VAL A 24 6.68 17.38 -1.93
CA VAL A 24 6.59 16.11 -1.20
C VAL A 24 7.81 15.98 -0.30
N LYS A 25 7.59 15.85 1.02
CA LYS A 25 8.63 15.55 2.01
C LYS A 25 8.54 14.07 2.37
N ILE A 26 9.69 13.42 2.49
CA ILE A 26 9.78 12.06 3.03
C ILE A 26 9.90 12.19 4.56
N ILE A 27 8.95 11.62 5.28
CA ILE A 27 8.91 11.63 6.75
C ILE A 27 9.44 10.30 7.24
N THR A 28 10.50 10.34 8.04
CA THR A 28 11.12 9.15 8.64
C THR A 28 10.65 8.99 10.09
N GLU A 29 10.21 7.79 10.44
CA GLU A 29 9.83 7.40 11.79
C GLU A 29 10.72 6.22 12.24
N LYS A 30 11.49 6.40 13.32
CA LYS A 30 12.32 5.33 13.90
C LYS A 30 11.42 4.41 14.74
N LEU A 31 11.41 3.11 14.43
CA LEU A 31 10.55 2.11 15.08
C LEU A 31 11.30 1.28 16.12
N THR A 32 12.51 0.85 15.77
CA THR A 32 13.46 0.17 16.68
C THR A 32 14.83 0.78 16.44
N ASP A 33 15.89 0.22 17.03
CA ASP A 33 17.25 0.70 16.72
C ASP A 33 17.64 0.56 15.26
N ASN A 34 17.10 -0.44 14.57
CA ASN A 34 17.47 -0.77 13.19
C ASN A 34 16.31 -0.68 12.20
N ILE A 35 15.05 -0.56 12.66
CA ILE A 35 13.87 -0.49 11.79
C ILE A 35 13.30 0.93 11.72
N TYR A 36 12.99 1.37 10.51
CA TYR A 36 12.38 2.68 10.23
C TYR A 36 11.19 2.53 9.28
N MET A 37 10.22 3.42 9.40
CA MET A 37 9.15 3.61 8.41
C MET A 37 9.35 4.96 7.72
N LEU A 38 9.31 4.98 6.39
CA LEU A 38 9.36 6.19 5.58
C LEU A 38 8.00 6.43 4.91
N LYS A 39 7.46 7.63 5.09
CA LYS A 39 6.18 8.05 4.51
C LYS A 39 6.41 9.11 3.44
N GLY A 40 5.72 8.99 2.32
CA GLY A 40 5.78 9.95 1.22
C GLY A 40 4.42 10.12 0.56
N GLN A 41 4.38 10.08 -0.77
CA GLN A 41 3.12 10.18 -1.53
C GLN A 41 2.56 8.82 -1.95
N GLY A 42 3.41 7.79 -2.03
CA GLY A 42 3.00 6.41 -2.29
C GLY A 42 2.84 5.61 -1.00
N GLY A 43 3.00 4.29 -1.12
CA GLY A 43 3.00 3.39 0.02
C GLY A 43 4.10 3.70 1.04
N ASN A 44 3.85 3.33 2.28
CA ASN A 44 4.88 3.36 3.32
C ASN A 44 6.02 2.41 2.94
N ILE A 45 7.24 2.85 3.25
CA ILE A 45 8.46 2.09 3.04
C ILE A 45 8.92 1.57 4.40
N GLY A 46 9.30 0.28 4.48
CA GLY A 46 10.03 -0.27 5.61
C GLY A 46 11.53 -0.29 5.33
N LEU A 47 12.36 0.10 6.31
CA LEU A 47 13.81 -0.03 6.23
C LEU A 47 14.33 -0.84 7.41
N PHE A 48 15.22 -1.78 7.12
CA PHE A 48 16.01 -2.49 8.11
C PHE A 48 17.50 -2.25 7.87
N VAL A 49 18.10 -1.45 8.74
CA VAL A 49 19.50 -1.03 8.67
C VAL A 49 20.37 -2.05 9.38
N GLY A 50 21.12 -2.81 8.61
CA GLY A 50 22.08 -3.81 9.09
C GLY A 50 23.47 -3.28 9.36
N GLU A 51 24.39 -4.19 9.66
CA GLU A 51 25.81 -3.89 9.79
C GLU A 51 26.45 -3.51 8.44
N ASP A 52 26.13 -4.25 7.37
CA ASP A 52 26.73 -4.05 6.05
C ASP A 52 25.84 -3.29 5.06
N ALA A 53 24.51 -3.46 5.17
CA ALA A 53 23.58 -2.99 4.15
C ALA A 53 22.18 -2.71 4.70
N VAL A 54 21.38 -2.02 3.89
CA VAL A 54 19.96 -1.77 4.12
C VAL A 54 19.12 -2.79 3.35
N PHE A 55 18.17 -3.39 4.05
CA PHE A 55 17.04 -4.13 3.48
C PHE A 55 15.82 -3.20 3.45
N MET A 56 15.23 -3.03 2.28
CA MET A 56 14.16 -2.08 2.03
C MET A 56 12.89 -2.82 1.58
N ILE A 57 11.73 -2.38 2.06
CA ILE A 57 10.41 -2.86 1.65
C ILE A 57 9.71 -1.72 0.94
N ASP A 58 9.32 -1.96 -0.32
CA ASP A 58 8.70 -1.01 -1.24
C ASP A 58 9.53 0.27 -1.50
N ASP A 59 9.24 1.00 -2.58
CA ASP A 59 10.07 2.13 -3.00
C ASP A 59 9.34 3.34 -3.59
N GLN A 60 8.02 3.38 -3.41
CA GLN A 60 7.15 4.43 -3.92
C GLN A 60 7.30 4.68 -5.42
N PHE A 61 7.05 5.91 -5.87
CA PHE A 61 7.10 6.29 -7.27
C PHE A 61 8.51 6.70 -7.69
N ALA A 62 8.93 6.37 -8.92
CA ALA A 62 10.23 6.73 -9.48
C ALA A 62 10.67 8.20 -9.25
N PRO A 63 9.81 9.23 -9.43
CA PRO A 63 10.22 10.62 -9.19
C PRO A 63 10.61 10.94 -7.74
N LEU A 64 10.20 10.10 -6.78
CA LEU A 64 10.53 10.29 -5.36
C LEU A 64 11.86 9.65 -4.97
N THR A 65 12.46 8.79 -5.81
CA THR A 65 13.70 8.07 -5.46
C THR A 65 14.81 9.00 -4.93
N PRO A 66 15.14 10.16 -5.54
CA PRO A 66 16.17 11.04 -5.00
C PRO A 66 15.87 11.55 -3.58
N LYS A 67 14.60 11.83 -3.27
CA LYS A 67 14.19 12.29 -1.93
C LYS A 67 14.24 11.14 -0.91
N ILE A 68 13.87 9.93 -1.33
CA ILE A 68 13.93 8.73 -0.50
C ILE A 68 15.39 8.40 -0.18
N LEU A 69 16.28 8.40 -1.18
CA LEU A 69 17.72 8.17 -0.96
C LEU A 69 18.34 9.22 -0.04
N ASN A 70 17.94 10.48 -0.16
CA ASN A 70 18.39 11.53 0.77
C ASN A 70 17.90 11.27 2.20
N ALA A 71 16.63 10.91 2.39
CA ALA A 71 16.11 10.55 3.72
C ALA A 71 16.83 9.34 4.32
N ILE A 72 17.20 8.35 3.50
CA ILE A 72 17.99 7.18 3.92
C ILE A 72 19.41 7.57 4.33
N LYS A 73 20.05 8.50 3.60
CA LYS A 73 21.40 8.99 3.92
C LYS A 73 21.50 9.68 5.28
N GLU A 74 20.43 10.35 5.72
CA GLU A 74 20.35 10.93 7.07
C GLU A 74 20.28 9.84 8.17
N ILE A 75 19.88 8.62 7.82
CA ILE A 75 19.81 7.47 8.73
C ILE A 75 21.13 6.70 8.69
N THR A 76 21.68 6.44 7.50
CA THR A 76 22.84 5.57 7.31
C THR A 76 23.55 5.82 5.97
N ALA A 77 24.86 5.61 5.96
CA ALA A 77 25.68 5.64 4.74
C ALA A 77 25.75 4.28 4.02
N LYS A 78 25.10 3.23 4.56
CA LYS A 78 25.18 1.86 4.04
C LYS A 78 24.36 1.72 2.74
N PRO A 79 24.82 0.89 1.79
CA PRO A 79 24.10 0.68 0.54
C PRO A 79 22.79 -0.08 0.74
N ILE A 80 21.81 0.17 -0.12
CA ILE A 80 20.58 -0.64 -0.20
C ILE A 80 20.92 -1.91 -0.99
N LYS A 81 20.89 -3.07 -0.33
CA LYS A 81 21.26 -4.35 -0.96
C LYS A 81 20.05 -5.13 -1.46
N TYR A 82 18.95 -5.06 -0.73
CA TYR A 82 17.72 -5.76 -1.06
C TYR A 82 16.55 -4.79 -1.08
N LEU A 83 15.72 -4.91 -2.11
CA LEU A 83 14.41 -4.28 -2.19
C LEU A 83 13.37 -5.40 -2.31
N VAL A 84 12.48 -5.50 -1.33
CA VAL A 84 11.36 -6.45 -1.35
C VAL A 84 10.09 -5.70 -1.67
N ASN A 85 9.43 -6.05 -2.78
CA ASN A 85 8.12 -5.47 -3.08
C ASN A 85 7.02 -6.31 -2.42
N SER A 86 6.14 -5.64 -1.68
CA SER A 86 4.98 -6.26 -1.03
C SER A 86 3.95 -6.74 -2.06
N HIS A 87 3.73 -5.98 -3.13
CA HIS A 87 2.85 -6.31 -4.24
C HIS A 87 3.23 -5.46 -5.48
N TRP A 88 2.45 -5.53 -6.57
CA TRP A 88 2.86 -5.01 -7.88
C TRP A 88 2.43 -3.56 -8.20
N HIS A 89 1.72 -2.87 -7.32
CA HIS A 89 1.22 -1.52 -7.64
C HIS A 89 2.35 -0.49 -7.70
N GLY A 90 2.16 0.52 -8.54
CA GLY A 90 3.21 1.45 -8.93
C GLY A 90 3.65 2.43 -7.84
N ASP A 91 2.86 2.56 -6.78
CA ASP A 91 3.20 3.30 -5.56
C ASP A 91 3.97 2.44 -4.55
N HIS A 92 4.31 1.20 -4.90
CA HIS A 92 5.16 0.29 -4.13
C HIS A 92 6.36 -0.23 -4.93
N THR A 93 6.25 -0.27 -6.27
CA THR A 93 7.29 -0.75 -7.19
C THR A 93 7.78 0.30 -8.19
N GLY A 94 7.31 1.54 -8.08
CA GLY A 94 7.52 2.56 -9.09
C GLY A 94 8.98 2.99 -9.18
N GLY A 95 9.73 2.89 -8.08
CA GLY A 95 11.15 3.20 -7.99
C GLY A 95 12.07 2.06 -8.43
N ASN A 96 11.55 0.88 -8.76
CA ASN A 96 12.35 -0.36 -8.83
C ASN A 96 13.57 -0.22 -9.74
N GLU A 97 13.40 0.38 -10.92
CA GLU A 97 14.51 0.59 -11.86
C GLU A 97 15.60 1.50 -11.27
N ASN A 98 15.22 2.52 -10.52
CA ASN A 98 16.15 3.43 -9.88
C ASN A 98 16.90 2.71 -8.75
N MET A 99 16.19 1.97 -7.90
CA MET A 99 16.82 1.20 -6.82
C MET A 99 17.77 0.12 -7.35
N GLN A 100 17.43 -0.53 -8.48
CA GLN A 100 18.33 -1.46 -9.14
C GLN A 100 19.61 -0.77 -9.65
N LYS A 101 19.50 0.47 -10.17
CA LYS A 101 20.67 1.27 -10.58
C LYS A 101 21.58 1.62 -9.40
N GLU A 102 21.02 1.78 -8.20
CA GLU A 102 21.77 1.93 -6.95
C GLU A 102 22.37 0.59 -6.44
N GLY A 103 22.12 -0.53 -7.11
CA GLY A 103 22.71 -1.83 -6.81
C GLY A 103 21.81 -2.78 -6.01
N ALA A 104 20.54 -2.42 -5.76
CA ALA A 104 19.61 -3.27 -5.04
C ALA A 104 19.23 -4.53 -5.85
N ILE A 105 19.15 -5.67 -5.16
CA ILE A 105 18.56 -6.91 -5.66
C ILE A 105 17.06 -6.87 -5.34
N ILE A 106 16.23 -6.92 -6.37
CA ILE A 106 14.77 -6.86 -6.22
C ILE A 106 14.21 -8.26 -5.99
N VAL A 107 13.40 -8.41 -4.94
CA VAL A 107 12.73 -9.63 -4.53
C VAL A 107 11.21 -9.40 -4.50
N ALA A 108 10.42 -10.33 -5.01
CA ALA A 108 8.95 -10.26 -4.89
C ALA A 108 8.30 -11.61 -5.14
N HIS A 109 7.00 -11.73 -4.89
CA HIS A 109 6.25 -12.92 -5.23
C HIS A 109 6.25 -13.18 -6.76
N ASP A 110 6.13 -14.46 -7.17
CA ASP A 110 6.10 -14.87 -8.59
C ASP A 110 5.07 -14.07 -9.41
N ASN A 111 3.87 -13.84 -8.85
CA ASN A 111 2.82 -13.08 -9.53
C ASN A 111 3.16 -11.59 -9.68
N VAL A 112 3.93 -11.01 -8.76
CA VAL A 112 4.41 -9.61 -8.90
C VAL A 112 5.33 -9.52 -10.12
N ARG A 113 6.32 -10.42 -10.23
CA ARG A 113 7.20 -10.46 -11.40
C ARG A 113 6.41 -10.67 -12.69
N LYS A 114 5.47 -11.62 -12.71
CA LYS A 114 4.62 -11.90 -13.87
C LYS A 114 3.86 -10.65 -14.31
N ARG A 115 3.13 -10.01 -13.40
CA ARG A 115 2.34 -8.80 -13.68
C ARG A 115 3.19 -7.63 -14.18
N MET A 116 4.36 -7.42 -13.58
CA MET A 116 5.28 -6.38 -14.03
C MET A 116 5.91 -6.68 -15.40
N SER A 117 6.08 -7.95 -15.76
CA SER A 117 6.73 -8.35 -17.02
C SER A 117 5.81 -8.33 -18.25
N THR A 118 4.52 -8.05 -18.08
CA THR A 118 3.52 -8.08 -19.15
C THR A 118 2.78 -6.77 -19.28
N ASP A 119 2.40 -6.42 -20.52
CA ASP A 119 1.42 -5.35 -20.75
C ASP A 119 0.09 -5.73 -20.06
N SER A 120 -0.51 -4.77 -19.38
CA SER A 120 -1.79 -4.93 -18.69
C SER A 120 -2.73 -3.78 -18.99
N LYS A 121 -4.04 -3.98 -18.77
CA LYS A 121 -5.01 -2.89 -18.80
C LYS A 121 -5.35 -2.50 -17.37
N VAL A 122 -5.06 -1.26 -17.02
CA VAL A 122 -5.40 -0.68 -15.71
C VAL A 122 -6.33 0.49 -15.97
N ARG A 123 -7.57 0.41 -15.47
CA ARG A 123 -8.61 1.46 -15.63
C ARG A 123 -8.80 1.89 -17.09
N GLY A 124 -8.87 0.93 -18.00
CA GLY A 124 -9.06 1.17 -19.43
C GLY A 124 -7.84 1.69 -20.18
N ARG A 125 -6.69 1.88 -19.51
CA ARG A 125 -5.44 2.31 -20.12
C ARG A 125 -4.45 1.16 -20.18
N THR A 126 -3.72 1.05 -21.27
CA THR A 126 -2.61 0.10 -21.37
C THR A 126 -1.44 0.57 -20.51
N LYS A 127 -1.13 -0.19 -19.46
CA LYS A 127 0.11 -0.11 -18.71
C LYS A 127 1.11 -1.04 -19.39
N LYS A 128 2.20 -0.47 -19.89
CA LYS A 128 3.28 -1.26 -20.50
C LYS A 128 4.01 -2.07 -19.45
N ALA A 129 4.57 -3.21 -19.86
CA ALA A 129 5.49 -3.98 -19.05
C ALA A 129 6.60 -3.08 -18.49
N SER A 130 6.99 -3.33 -17.24
CA SER A 130 8.09 -2.64 -16.60
C SER A 130 9.42 -2.94 -17.32
N PRO A 131 10.37 -1.99 -17.34
CA PRO A 131 11.71 -2.24 -17.85
C PRO A 131 12.35 -3.46 -17.18
N LYS A 132 13.18 -4.21 -17.92
CA LYS A 132 13.83 -5.44 -17.40
C LYS A 132 14.58 -5.21 -16.08
N LYS A 133 15.17 -4.02 -15.91
CA LYS A 133 15.89 -3.60 -14.68
C LYS A 133 14.97 -3.36 -13.48
N ALA A 134 13.67 -3.14 -13.69
CA ALA A 134 12.70 -2.96 -12.62
C ALA A 134 12.07 -4.29 -12.16
N LEU A 135 12.37 -5.41 -12.82
CA LEU A 135 11.73 -6.70 -12.53
C LEU A 135 12.43 -7.42 -11.35
N PRO A 136 11.67 -7.98 -10.40
CA PRO A 136 12.19 -8.81 -9.31
C PRO A 136 12.98 -10.00 -9.85
N VAL A 137 14.25 -10.19 -9.45
CA VAL A 137 15.12 -11.26 -9.96
C VAL A 137 15.21 -12.46 -9.04
N ILE A 138 14.87 -12.28 -7.76
CA ILE A 138 14.61 -13.37 -6.82
C ILE A 138 13.09 -13.41 -6.62
N THR A 139 12.48 -14.58 -6.75
CA THR A 139 11.05 -14.74 -6.52
C THR A 139 10.73 -15.89 -5.59
N PHE A 140 9.54 -15.84 -5.01
CA PHE A 140 9.00 -16.87 -4.13
C PHE A 140 7.51 -17.08 -4.43
N SER A 141 6.99 -18.27 -4.10
CA SER A 141 5.60 -18.66 -4.34
C SER A 141 4.76 -18.83 -3.06
N LYS A 142 5.42 -19.02 -1.91
CA LYS A 142 4.77 -19.16 -0.60
C LYS A 142 5.49 -18.31 0.42
N ASP A 143 6.54 -18.85 1.03
CA ASP A 143 7.31 -18.18 2.06
C ASP A 143 8.79 -18.18 1.68
N LEU A 144 9.48 -17.14 2.11
CA LEU A 144 10.92 -16.98 2.02
C LEU A 144 11.42 -16.51 3.38
N MET A 145 12.37 -17.25 3.94
CA MET A 145 13.09 -16.83 5.15
C MET A 145 14.43 -16.23 4.75
N LEU A 146 14.72 -15.03 5.25
CA LEU A 146 16.00 -14.36 5.04
C LEU A 146 16.69 -14.17 6.39
N HIS A 147 17.90 -14.72 6.50
CA HIS A 147 18.76 -14.53 7.67
C HIS A 147 19.68 -13.34 7.40
N ILE A 148 19.25 -12.15 7.80
CA ILE A 148 19.94 -10.89 7.49
C ILE A 148 20.03 -10.02 8.73
N ASN A 149 21.19 -9.37 8.93
CA ASN A 149 21.38 -8.38 10.00
C ASN A 149 21.03 -8.90 11.41
N ASN A 150 21.35 -10.16 11.68
CA ASN A 150 21.02 -10.87 12.93
C ASN A 150 19.51 -10.95 13.25
N ASP A 151 18.66 -10.86 12.23
CA ASP A 151 17.22 -11.11 12.32
C ASP A 151 16.81 -12.18 11.29
N ASP A 152 15.79 -12.94 11.65
CA ASP A 152 15.08 -13.83 10.74
C ASP A 152 13.90 -13.05 10.17
N VAL A 153 14.00 -12.70 8.89
CA VAL A 153 12.98 -11.93 8.18
C VAL A 153 12.11 -12.89 7.37
N LEU A 154 10.90 -13.12 7.86
CA LEU A 154 9.89 -13.93 7.19
C LEU A 154 9.16 -13.08 6.15
N VAL A 155 9.32 -13.41 4.87
CA VAL A 155 8.51 -12.87 3.77
C VAL A 155 7.48 -13.94 3.42
N SER A 156 6.21 -13.66 3.68
CA SER A 156 5.15 -14.65 3.60
C SER A 156 4.00 -14.21 2.72
N HIS A 157 3.66 -15.02 1.73
CA HIS A 157 2.56 -14.74 0.81
C HIS A 157 1.20 -14.85 1.51
N VAL A 158 0.26 -14.01 1.09
CA VAL A 158 -1.17 -14.18 1.38
C VAL A 158 -1.92 -14.22 0.05
N HIS A 159 -2.68 -15.29 -0.15
CA HIS A 159 -3.44 -15.49 -1.38
C HIS A 159 -4.60 -14.50 -1.48
N ASN A 160 -4.71 -13.85 -2.64
CA ASN A 160 -5.88 -13.10 -3.09
C ASN A 160 -6.37 -12.06 -2.07
N ALA A 161 -5.46 -11.29 -1.47
CA ALA A 161 -5.83 -10.26 -0.51
C ALA A 161 -6.07 -8.93 -1.24
N HIS A 162 -5.08 -8.06 -1.28
CA HIS A 162 -5.13 -6.84 -2.07
C HIS A 162 -4.95 -7.12 -3.57
N THR A 163 -4.05 -8.05 -3.91
CA THR A 163 -3.77 -8.63 -5.23
C THR A 163 -3.54 -10.15 -5.11
N ASP A 164 -3.19 -10.81 -6.21
CA ASP A 164 -2.75 -12.22 -6.21
C ASP A 164 -1.26 -12.41 -5.86
N GLY A 165 -0.55 -11.33 -5.53
CA GLY A 165 0.90 -11.34 -5.34
C GLY A 165 1.36 -10.78 -4.00
N ASP A 166 0.46 -10.62 -3.03
CA ASP A 166 0.75 -9.89 -1.80
C ASP A 166 1.69 -10.65 -0.86
N ALA A 167 2.58 -9.91 -0.21
CA ALA A 167 3.51 -10.42 0.78
C ALA A 167 3.45 -9.59 2.07
N ILE A 168 3.50 -10.31 3.19
CA ILE A 168 3.68 -9.76 4.53
C ILE A 168 5.12 -10.04 4.95
N ILE A 169 5.82 -9.03 5.47
CA ILE A 169 7.21 -9.14 5.87
C ILE A 169 7.29 -8.95 7.37
N TYR A 170 7.81 -9.94 8.09
CA TYR A 170 7.95 -9.91 9.55
C TYR A 170 9.42 -9.99 9.96
N PHE A 171 9.87 -8.97 10.68
CA PHE A 171 11.18 -8.91 11.34
C PHE A 171 11.01 -9.50 12.74
N THR A 172 11.37 -10.77 12.92
CA THR A 172 11.02 -11.55 14.11
C THR A 172 11.72 -11.03 15.37
N ALA A 173 13.01 -10.71 15.31
CA ALA A 173 13.77 -10.18 16.44
C ALA A 173 13.40 -8.73 16.74
N ASN A 174 13.10 -7.92 15.71
CA ASN A 174 12.67 -6.53 15.90
C ASN A 174 11.19 -6.39 16.30
N ASN A 175 10.40 -7.46 16.18
CA ASN A 175 8.95 -7.47 16.40
C ASN A 175 8.21 -6.37 15.59
N VAL A 176 8.50 -6.29 14.29
CA VAL A 176 7.87 -5.35 13.34
C VAL A 176 7.34 -6.10 12.12
N VAL A 177 6.08 -5.82 11.73
CA VAL A 177 5.45 -6.40 10.53
C VAL A 177 5.14 -5.31 9.51
N HIS A 178 5.48 -5.54 8.24
CA HIS A 178 5.02 -4.73 7.11
C HIS A 178 3.98 -5.51 6.31
N MET A 179 2.79 -4.93 6.14
CA MET A 179 1.66 -5.62 5.52
C MET A 179 1.42 -5.23 4.06
N GLY A 180 2.09 -4.18 3.57
CA GLY A 180 1.74 -3.59 2.27
C GLY A 180 0.24 -3.25 2.22
N ASP A 181 -0.34 -3.28 1.04
CA ASP A 181 -1.75 -2.89 0.85
C ASP A 181 -2.75 -3.96 1.30
N THR A 182 -2.30 -5.03 1.97
CA THR A 182 -3.21 -5.88 2.75
C THR A 182 -3.72 -5.19 4.02
N TYR A 183 -3.15 -4.03 4.39
CA TYR A 183 -3.65 -3.20 5.47
C TYR A 183 -3.53 -1.69 5.18
N PHE A 184 -4.65 -0.97 5.28
CA PHE A 184 -4.74 0.48 5.22
C PHE A 184 -5.18 1.02 6.59
N GLN A 185 -4.29 1.69 7.32
CA GLN A 185 -4.56 2.15 8.68
C GLN A 185 -5.56 3.33 8.66
N GLY A 186 -6.70 3.15 9.33
CA GLY A 186 -7.77 4.15 9.44
C GLY A 186 -8.55 4.41 8.16
N LYS A 187 -8.48 3.52 7.15
CA LYS A 187 -9.13 3.71 5.84
C LYS A 187 -9.79 2.43 5.33
N PHE A 188 -10.78 2.56 4.45
CA PHE A 188 -11.28 1.42 3.69
C PHE A 188 -10.18 0.88 2.76
N PRO A 189 -10.04 -0.45 2.60
CA PRO A 189 -9.07 -1.00 1.67
C PRO A 189 -9.41 -0.66 0.23
N TYR A 190 -8.36 -0.53 -0.58
CA TYR A 190 -8.48 -0.84 -1.99
C TYR A 190 -8.32 -2.36 -2.16
N ILE A 191 -9.30 -3.04 -2.78
CA ILE A 191 -9.21 -4.46 -3.14
C ILE A 191 -9.16 -4.52 -4.67
N ASP A 192 -8.02 -4.92 -5.24
CA ASP A 192 -7.85 -4.93 -6.70
C ASP A 192 -8.36 -6.24 -7.28
N LEU A 193 -9.69 -6.33 -7.47
CA LEU A 193 -10.37 -7.51 -8.01
C LEU A 193 -9.80 -7.94 -9.38
N ASN A 194 -9.43 -6.97 -10.24
CA ASN A 194 -8.81 -7.25 -11.54
C ASN A 194 -7.41 -7.86 -11.42
N SER A 195 -6.78 -7.72 -10.25
CA SER A 195 -5.50 -8.35 -9.93
C SER A 195 -5.64 -9.55 -9.00
N GLY A 196 -6.84 -10.10 -8.83
CA GLY A 196 -7.10 -11.27 -8.01
C GLY A 196 -7.29 -10.98 -6.52
N GLY A 197 -7.40 -9.72 -6.12
CA GLY A 197 -7.74 -9.36 -4.74
C GLY A 197 -9.14 -9.80 -4.35
N ASN A 198 -9.37 -10.06 -3.07
CA ASN A 198 -10.64 -10.50 -2.50
C ASN A 198 -10.76 -10.11 -1.02
N VAL A 199 -11.96 -9.73 -0.57
CA VAL A 199 -12.23 -9.38 0.83
C VAL A 199 -11.82 -10.49 1.81
N ASN A 200 -12.07 -11.76 1.48
CA ASN A 200 -11.71 -12.86 2.35
C ASN A 200 -10.19 -13.02 2.47
N GLY A 201 -9.43 -12.72 1.41
CA GLY A 201 -7.98 -12.70 1.48
C GLY A 201 -7.46 -11.56 2.34
N VAL A 202 -8.05 -10.36 2.27
CA VAL A 202 -7.68 -9.24 3.15
C VAL A 202 -7.98 -9.55 4.62
N ILE A 203 -9.13 -10.18 4.90
CA ILE A 203 -9.45 -10.66 6.25
C ILE A 203 -8.41 -11.70 6.72
N THR A 204 -8.08 -12.67 5.85
CA THR A 204 -7.07 -13.70 6.15
C THR A 204 -5.70 -13.09 6.42
N ALA A 205 -5.30 -12.05 5.67
CA ALA A 205 -4.06 -11.32 5.89
C ALA A 205 -4.01 -10.69 7.28
N ALA A 206 -5.09 -10.02 7.68
CA ALA A 206 -5.21 -9.43 9.01
C ALA A 206 -5.19 -10.49 10.11
N GLU A 207 -5.91 -11.59 9.96
CA GLU A 207 -5.93 -12.71 10.92
C GLU A 207 -4.54 -13.33 11.10
N LYS A 208 -3.82 -13.56 10.00
CA LYS A 208 -2.46 -14.10 10.02
C LYS A 208 -1.52 -13.22 10.85
N VAL A 209 -1.58 -11.90 10.68
CA VAL A 209 -0.73 -10.98 11.46
C VAL A 209 -1.20 -10.85 12.91
N ILE A 210 -2.51 -10.86 13.18
CA ILE A 210 -3.04 -10.84 14.56
C ILE A 210 -2.59 -12.06 15.37
N LEU A 211 -2.40 -13.21 14.72
CA LEU A 211 -1.89 -14.44 15.35
C LEU A 211 -0.38 -14.37 15.65
N LEU A 212 0.39 -13.69 14.80
CA LEU A 212 1.83 -13.51 14.97
C LEU A 212 2.17 -12.38 15.94
N ALA A 213 1.35 -11.32 15.94
CA ALA A 213 1.60 -10.10 16.71
C ALA A 213 1.26 -10.29 18.19
N ASP A 214 2.10 -9.71 19.05
CA ASP A 214 1.83 -9.47 20.45
C ASP A 214 1.45 -8.00 20.70
N ASN A 215 1.35 -7.59 21.96
CA ASN A 215 0.98 -6.22 22.33
C ASN A 215 2.08 -5.18 22.06
N ASN A 216 3.32 -5.61 21.78
CA ASN A 216 4.46 -4.75 21.49
C ASN A 216 4.80 -4.70 19.99
N THR A 217 4.16 -5.55 19.17
CA THR A 217 4.39 -5.58 17.73
C THR A 217 3.99 -4.25 17.08
N LYS A 218 4.91 -3.67 16.32
CA LYS A 218 4.64 -2.50 15.48
C LYS A 218 4.22 -2.97 14.08
N ILE A 219 3.17 -2.38 13.52
CA ILE A 219 2.63 -2.78 12.22
C ILE A 219 2.71 -1.60 11.25
N ILE A 220 3.47 -1.77 10.17
CA ILE A 220 3.57 -0.83 9.06
C ILE A 220 2.47 -1.19 8.04
N PRO A 221 1.41 -0.37 7.90
CA PRO A 221 0.42 -0.56 6.84
C PRO A 221 1.01 -0.11 5.50
N GLY A 222 0.43 -0.56 4.39
CA GLY A 222 0.77 -0.03 3.07
C GLY A 222 0.50 1.46 2.96
N HIS A 223 -0.59 1.95 3.59
CA HIS A 223 -0.89 3.38 3.69
C HIS A 223 -1.44 3.74 5.06
N GLY A 224 -1.01 4.88 5.60
CA GLY A 224 -1.50 5.43 6.87
C GLY A 224 -0.38 5.66 7.88
N ASN A 225 -0.75 5.76 9.15
CA ASN A 225 0.21 5.90 10.24
C ASN A 225 0.71 4.52 10.70
N LEU A 226 1.83 4.52 11.44
CA LEU A 226 2.24 3.32 12.16
C LEU A 226 1.08 2.82 13.03
N SER A 227 0.90 1.51 13.04
CA SER A 227 -0.21 0.85 13.71
C SER A 227 0.27 -0.19 14.72
N ASN A 228 -0.69 -0.86 15.34
CA ASN A 228 -0.51 -1.88 16.35
C ASN A 228 -1.56 -2.99 16.20
N ARG A 229 -1.44 -4.03 17.01
CA ARG A 229 -2.32 -5.20 16.99
C ARG A 229 -3.80 -4.87 17.24
N GLU A 230 -4.09 -3.97 18.18
CA GLU A 230 -5.47 -3.59 18.54
C GLU A 230 -6.18 -2.89 17.37
N GLU A 231 -5.49 -1.96 16.73
CA GLU A 231 -6.00 -1.28 15.55
C GLU A 231 -6.22 -2.23 14.35
N LEU A 232 -5.34 -3.23 14.19
CA LEU A 232 -5.53 -4.26 13.16
C LEU A 232 -6.73 -5.16 13.46
N ILE A 233 -7.00 -5.47 14.74
CA ILE A 233 -8.22 -6.19 15.15
C ILE A 233 -9.46 -5.36 14.80
N ALA A 234 -9.46 -4.06 15.10
CA ALA A 234 -10.56 -3.17 14.75
C ALA A 234 -10.79 -3.11 13.23
N TYR A 235 -9.71 -3.04 12.45
CA TYR A 235 -9.76 -3.09 11.00
C TYR A 235 -10.36 -4.39 10.47
N LYS A 236 -9.88 -5.55 10.96
CA LYS A 236 -10.43 -6.86 10.59
C LYS A 236 -11.92 -6.96 10.93
N ASN A 237 -12.33 -6.51 12.12
CA ASN A 237 -13.73 -6.54 12.54
C ASN A 237 -14.61 -5.67 11.64
N MET A 238 -14.12 -4.51 11.18
CA MET A 238 -14.81 -3.69 10.18
C MET A 238 -15.01 -4.45 8.87
N LEU A 239 -13.97 -5.13 8.37
CA LEU A 239 -14.10 -5.92 7.13
C LEU A 239 -15.10 -7.07 7.26
N VAL A 240 -15.08 -7.79 8.39
CA VAL A 240 -16.00 -8.90 8.67
C VAL A 240 -17.45 -8.39 8.72
N ASP A 241 -17.72 -7.32 9.47
CA ASP A 241 -19.07 -6.75 9.58
C ASP A 241 -19.62 -6.28 8.22
N LEU A 242 -18.82 -5.55 7.44
CA LEU A 242 -19.22 -5.11 6.09
C LEU A 242 -19.48 -6.30 5.16
N ARG A 243 -18.59 -7.30 5.18
CA ARG A 243 -18.75 -8.52 4.39
C ARG A 243 -20.05 -9.23 4.73
N GLU A 244 -20.34 -9.43 6.01
CA GLU A 244 -21.55 -10.14 6.48
C GLU A 244 -22.84 -9.39 6.12
N LYS A 245 -22.87 -8.07 6.30
CA LYS A 245 -24.02 -7.24 5.90
C LYS A 245 -24.27 -7.30 4.39
N ILE A 246 -23.22 -7.21 3.59
CA ILE A 246 -23.35 -7.25 2.12
C ILE A 246 -23.71 -8.65 1.64
N GLN A 247 -23.16 -9.70 2.26
CA GLN A 247 -23.57 -11.08 1.97
C GLN A 247 -25.07 -11.28 2.25
N LEU A 248 -25.59 -10.75 3.35
CA LEU A 248 -27.02 -10.83 3.66
C LEU A 248 -27.87 -10.12 2.60
N GLU A 249 -27.45 -8.96 2.09
CA GLU A 249 -28.15 -8.27 1.01
C GLU A 249 -28.13 -9.12 -0.29
N ILE A 250 -26.99 -9.72 -0.63
CA ILE A 250 -26.85 -10.63 -1.78
C ILE A 250 -27.79 -11.84 -1.63
N ASP A 251 -27.83 -12.47 -0.45
CA ASP A 251 -28.66 -13.64 -0.17
C ASP A 251 -30.16 -13.30 -0.25
N ASN A 252 -30.52 -12.05 0.06
CA ASN A 252 -31.87 -11.50 -0.11
C ASN A 252 -32.16 -11.06 -1.57
N GLY A 253 -31.27 -11.35 -2.51
CA GLY A 253 -31.44 -11.06 -3.94
C GLY A 253 -31.24 -9.60 -4.31
N LYS A 254 -30.59 -8.79 -3.46
CA LYS A 254 -30.33 -7.38 -3.75
C LYS A 254 -29.28 -7.21 -4.83
N THR A 255 -29.53 -6.24 -5.70
CA THR A 255 -28.62 -5.87 -6.79
C THR A 255 -27.48 -4.99 -6.29
N LEU A 256 -26.41 -4.88 -7.08
CA LEU A 256 -25.31 -3.94 -6.82
C LEU A 256 -25.81 -2.50 -6.62
N GLU A 257 -26.78 -2.05 -7.42
CA GLU A 257 -27.31 -0.69 -7.32
C GLU A 257 -28.05 -0.45 -6.00
N GLU A 258 -28.79 -1.45 -5.50
CA GLU A 258 -29.45 -1.38 -4.19
C GLU A 258 -28.42 -1.36 -3.04
N VAL A 259 -27.42 -2.24 -3.08
CA VAL A 259 -26.35 -2.29 -2.07
C VAL A 259 -25.52 -1.00 -2.08
N LYS A 260 -25.23 -0.47 -3.27
CA LYS A 260 -24.54 0.81 -3.45
C LYS A 260 -25.31 1.96 -2.81
N ALA A 261 -26.65 1.99 -2.93
CA ALA A 261 -27.49 3.02 -2.35
C ALA A 261 -27.74 2.86 -0.84
N ASN A 262 -27.51 1.66 -0.28
CA ASN A 262 -27.76 1.37 1.13
C ASN A 262 -26.64 1.87 2.06
N ASN A 263 -26.74 3.14 2.47
CA ASN A 263 -25.78 3.77 3.38
C ASN A 263 -25.79 3.18 4.80
N GLU A 264 -26.83 2.44 5.20
CA GLU A 264 -26.91 1.83 6.54
C GLU A 264 -25.81 0.77 6.75
N ILE A 265 -25.31 0.18 5.67
CA ILE A 265 -24.24 -0.82 5.69
C ILE A 265 -22.96 -0.23 6.31
N THR A 266 -22.62 1.02 5.97
CA THR A 266 -21.36 1.67 6.37
C THR A 266 -21.51 2.74 7.44
N LYS A 267 -22.72 2.98 7.97
CA LYS A 267 -23.00 4.11 8.89
C LYS A 267 -22.09 4.21 10.12
N ASN A 268 -21.60 3.07 10.62
CA ASN A 268 -20.72 3.00 11.80
C ASN A 268 -19.24 3.25 11.47
N TYR A 269 -18.89 3.44 10.19
CA TYR A 269 -17.53 3.54 9.68
C TYR A 269 -17.26 4.86 8.95
N SER A 270 -18.04 5.90 9.21
CA SER A 270 -17.85 7.23 8.60
C SER A 270 -16.48 7.88 8.91
N ALA A 271 -15.81 7.41 9.97
CA ALA A 271 -14.42 7.81 10.27
C ALA A 271 -13.40 7.27 9.26
N TYR A 272 -13.71 6.17 8.57
CA TYR A 272 -12.87 5.58 7.53
C TYR A 272 -13.05 6.40 6.26
N SER A 273 -12.02 7.16 5.90
CA SER A 273 -12.06 8.09 4.79
C SER A 273 -10.81 8.01 3.93
N GLY A 274 -10.91 8.43 2.67
CA GLY A 274 -9.81 8.36 1.73
C GLY A 274 -10.28 8.25 0.29
N TRP A 275 -9.41 7.71 -0.57
CA TRP A 275 -9.75 7.52 -1.97
C TRP A 275 -10.87 6.49 -2.17
N ILE A 276 -10.88 5.43 -1.35
CA ILE A 276 -12.02 4.53 -1.19
C ILE A 276 -12.94 5.14 -0.14
N ASN A 277 -14.12 5.56 -0.57
CA ASN A 277 -15.18 6.08 0.28
C ASN A 277 -16.21 4.98 0.57
N GLU A 278 -17.22 5.31 1.38
CA GLU A 278 -18.30 4.39 1.77
C GLU A 278 -19.01 3.73 0.58
N GLU A 279 -19.29 4.48 -0.49
CA GLU A 279 -19.91 3.92 -1.69
C GLU A 279 -18.98 2.92 -2.39
N LYS A 280 -17.72 3.29 -2.62
CA LYS A 280 -16.74 2.44 -3.30
C LYS A 280 -16.44 1.17 -2.53
N ILE A 281 -16.38 1.22 -1.20
CA ILE A 281 -16.15 0.01 -0.41
C ILE A 281 -17.34 -0.94 -0.52
N ARG A 282 -18.60 -0.45 -0.50
CA ARG A 282 -19.78 -1.30 -0.74
C ARG A 282 -19.72 -1.96 -2.12
N ILE A 283 -19.35 -1.22 -3.16
CA ILE A 283 -19.18 -1.77 -4.51
C ILE A 283 -18.10 -2.85 -4.53
N ALA A 284 -16.91 -2.54 -4.01
CA ALA A 284 -15.78 -3.48 -4.01
C ALA A 284 -16.10 -4.77 -3.25
N MET A 285 -16.75 -4.66 -2.08
CA MET A 285 -17.17 -5.80 -1.27
C MET A 285 -18.23 -6.65 -1.98
N TYR A 286 -19.26 -6.04 -2.54
CA TYR A 286 -20.29 -6.75 -3.30
C TYR A 286 -19.66 -7.52 -4.47
N SER A 287 -18.88 -6.83 -5.31
CA SER A 287 -18.18 -7.43 -6.45
C SER A 287 -17.25 -8.57 -6.00
N SER A 288 -16.53 -8.39 -4.90
CA SER A 288 -15.66 -9.42 -4.33
C SER A 288 -16.40 -10.70 -3.89
N LEU A 289 -17.68 -10.62 -3.55
CA LEU A 289 -18.47 -11.75 -3.06
C LEU A 289 -19.22 -12.48 -4.19
N ILE A 290 -19.49 -11.80 -5.31
CA ILE A 290 -20.18 -12.39 -6.45
C ILE A 290 -19.24 -12.96 -7.53
N GLU A 291 -18.00 -12.48 -7.60
CA GLU A 291 -16.97 -13.04 -8.47
C GLU A 291 -16.43 -14.33 -7.83
N LYS A 292 -16.69 -15.48 -8.49
CA LYS A 292 -16.16 -16.80 -8.11
C LYS A 292 -14.87 -17.13 -8.84
#